data_AF-A0A952HPH2-F1
#
_entry.id   AF-A0A952HPH2-F1
#
_cell.length_a   1.000
_cell.length_b   1.000
_cell.length_c   1.000
_cell.angle_alpha   90.00
_cell.angle_beta   90.00
_cell.angle_gamma   90.00
#
_symmetry.space_group_name_H-M   'P 1'
#
loop_
_entity.id
_entity.type
_entity.pdbx_description
1 polymer ?
#
loop_
_entity_poly.entity_id
_entity_poly.type
_entity_poly.pdbx_seq_one_letter_code
_entity_poly.pdbx_strand_id
1 'polypeptide(L)'
;MYIAKSSDNSRQTLQEHTEKLLENFEILKKCIQLDKETEKAVYLACLFHDIGKASKEFQAKIRRQKPQPKQEIPHNLLSAVVFYFLKKHFKDNIELFEKIQYAVAYHHDRHINENVYKLKPMLEDFASRVENNLKDWILEKLEDFGITQLDINKEKLPIALSSALEFKNQGIKYKDLLKDKQTILIKGLLHKLDHAASADVEVEKGLIED
;
A
#
# COMPACT_ATOMS: atom_id res chain seq x y z
N MET A 1 6.84 16.47 -2.84
CA MET A 1 6.71 15.86 -1.50
C MET A 1 5.23 15.63 -1.15
N TYR A 2 4.85 14.38 -0.89
CA TYR A 2 3.48 13.98 -0.56
C TYR A 2 3.32 13.77 0.95
N ILE A 3 2.21 14.24 1.52
CA ILE A 3 1.91 14.11 2.96
C ILE A 3 1.11 12.85 3.21
N ALA A 4 1.52 12.02 4.19
CA ALA A 4 0.76 10.85 4.62
C ALA A 4 -0.05 11.10 5.90
N LYS A 5 0.48 11.92 6.82
CA LYS A 5 -0.18 12.31 8.07
C LYS A 5 0.00 13.82 8.31
N SER A 6 -1.05 14.48 8.76
CA SER A 6 -1.03 15.89 9.16
C SER A 6 -1.91 16.07 10.39
N SER A 7 -1.30 16.49 11.50
CA SER A 7 -1.97 16.96 12.71
C SER A 7 -1.69 18.46 12.89
N ASP A 8 -2.27 19.09 13.91
CA ASP A 8 -2.03 20.52 14.16
C ASP A 8 -0.56 20.82 14.54
N ASN A 9 0.17 19.81 15.04
CA ASN A 9 1.56 19.96 15.52
C ASN A 9 2.61 19.14 14.74
N SER A 10 2.20 18.31 13.78
CA SER A 10 3.14 17.48 13.01
C SER A 10 2.68 17.22 11.59
N ARG A 11 3.65 17.16 10.66
CA ARG A 11 3.45 16.69 9.30
C ARG A 11 4.47 15.62 8.99
N GLN A 12 4.00 14.52 8.45
CA GLN A 12 4.84 13.41 8.02
C GLN A 12 4.63 13.18 6.54
N THR A 13 5.73 13.09 5.79
CA THR A 13 5.69 12.71 4.40
C THR A 13 5.35 11.25 4.23
N LEU A 14 4.94 10.89 3.02
CA LEU A 14 4.71 9.50 2.64
C LEU A 14 5.96 8.65 2.84
N GLN A 15 7.12 9.11 2.37
CA GLN A 15 8.38 8.36 2.47
C GLN A 15 8.83 8.22 3.92
N GLU A 16 8.82 9.30 4.72
CA GLU A 16 9.12 9.22 6.16
C GLU A 16 8.17 8.29 6.91
N HIS A 17 6.88 8.28 6.56
CA HIS A 17 5.92 7.37 7.18
C HIS A 17 6.25 5.92 6.86
N THR A 18 6.46 5.60 5.58
CA THR A 18 6.83 4.24 5.16
C THR A 18 8.18 3.82 5.75
N GLU A 19 9.17 4.70 5.81
CA GLU A 19 10.49 4.40 6.38
C GLU A 19 10.39 4.06 7.88
N LYS A 20 9.60 4.81 8.66
CA LYS A 20 9.32 4.44 10.06
C LYS A 20 8.63 3.08 10.20
N LEU A 21 7.73 2.70 9.28
CA LEU A 21 7.15 1.35 9.26
C LEU A 21 8.23 0.29 9.03
N LEU A 22 9.12 0.50 8.06
CA LEU A 22 10.18 -0.45 7.70
C LEU A 22 11.23 -0.59 8.81
N GLU A 23 11.62 0.52 9.46
CA GLU A 23 12.48 0.50 10.65
C GLU A 23 11.86 -0.30 11.79
N ASN A 24 10.58 -0.07 12.07
CA ASN A 24 9.84 -0.85 13.05
C ASN A 24 9.75 -2.34 12.65
N PHE A 25 9.67 -2.64 11.35
CA PHE A 25 9.68 -4.02 10.88
C PHE A 25 11.02 -4.70 11.16
N GLU A 26 12.15 -4.00 10.98
CA GLU A 26 13.48 -4.51 11.35
C GLU A 26 13.62 -4.80 12.86
N ILE A 27 12.96 -4.01 13.71
CA ILE A 27 12.88 -4.28 15.16
C ILE A 27 12.02 -5.51 15.41
N LEU A 28 10.84 -5.57 14.81
CA LEU A 28 9.88 -6.67 14.98
C LEU A 28 10.47 -8.02 14.60
N LYS A 29 11.22 -8.09 13.50
CA LYS A 29 11.90 -9.33 13.04
C LYS A 29 12.88 -9.91 14.06
N LYS A 30 13.35 -9.12 15.04
CA LYS A 30 14.20 -9.64 16.13
C LYS A 30 13.40 -10.38 17.20
N CYS A 31 12.08 -10.17 17.25
CA CYS A 31 11.18 -10.70 18.26
C CYS A 31 10.29 -11.85 17.74
N ILE A 32 10.08 -11.93 16.43
CA ILE A 32 9.25 -12.96 15.79
C ILE A 32 10.04 -13.73 14.73
N GLN A 33 9.71 -15.00 14.54
CA GLN A 33 10.27 -15.80 13.45
C GLN A 33 9.32 -15.78 12.24
N LEU A 34 9.83 -15.30 11.11
CA LEU A 34 9.15 -15.34 9.82
C LEU A 34 10.01 -16.10 8.82
N ASP A 35 9.39 -16.85 7.92
CA ASP A 35 10.10 -17.36 6.75
C ASP A 35 10.39 -16.20 5.78
N LYS A 36 11.42 -16.35 4.93
CA LYS A 36 11.87 -15.28 4.00
C LYS A 36 10.78 -14.80 3.06
N GLU A 37 9.83 -15.67 2.69
CA GLU A 37 8.75 -15.32 1.79
C GLU A 37 7.73 -14.40 2.49
N THR A 38 7.36 -14.75 3.73
CA THR A 38 6.51 -13.92 4.58
C THR A 38 7.19 -12.60 4.94
N GLU A 39 8.50 -12.59 5.21
CA GLU A 39 9.25 -11.34 5.44
C GLU A 39 9.19 -10.41 4.23
N LYS A 40 9.46 -10.94 3.03
CA LYS A 40 9.32 -10.21 1.76
C LYS A 40 7.90 -9.67 1.60
N ALA A 41 6.88 -10.47 1.91
CA ALA A 41 5.50 -10.05 1.77
C ALA A 41 5.11 -8.92 2.72
N VAL A 42 5.53 -8.97 3.99
CA VAL A 42 5.28 -7.91 4.96
C VAL A 42 6.02 -6.62 4.55
N TYR A 43 7.28 -6.73 4.14
CA TYR A 43 8.06 -5.58 3.65
C TYR A 43 7.35 -4.89 2.48
N LEU A 44 6.96 -5.66 1.46
CA LEU A 44 6.31 -5.11 0.27
C LEU A 44 4.92 -4.55 0.60
N ALA A 45 4.16 -5.19 1.51
CA ALA A 45 2.91 -4.64 1.99
C ALA A 45 3.11 -3.27 2.66
N CYS A 46 4.13 -3.13 3.52
CA CYS A 46 4.49 -1.86 4.16
C CYS A 46 4.91 -0.80 3.15
N LEU A 47 5.77 -1.16 2.18
CA LEU A 47 6.26 -0.24 1.15
C LEU A 47 5.11 0.32 0.31
N PHE A 48 4.13 -0.52 -0.04
CA PHE A 48 3.08 -0.15 -0.98
C PHE A 48 1.80 0.39 -0.34
N HIS A 49 1.47 0.08 0.92
CA HIS A 49 0.13 0.30 1.48
C HIS A 49 -0.41 1.73 1.27
N ASP A 50 0.45 2.74 1.39
CA ASP A 50 0.07 4.15 1.38
C ASP A 50 0.48 4.94 0.12
N ILE A 51 1.09 4.29 -0.89
CA ILE A 51 1.52 4.97 -2.13
C ILE A 51 0.39 5.76 -2.78
N GLY A 52 -0.85 5.26 -2.69
CA GLY A 52 -2.06 5.94 -3.15
C GLY A 52 -2.31 7.32 -2.55
N LYS A 53 -1.72 7.65 -1.39
CA LYS A 53 -1.81 8.99 -0.78
C LYS A 53 -1.13 10.06 -1.61
N ALA A 54 -0.31 9.69 -2.58
CA ALA A 54 0.24 10.62 -3.57
C ALA A 54 -0.81 11.19 -4.54
N SER A 55 -2.02 10.63 -4.59
CA SER A 55 -3.09 11.14 -5.45
C SER A 55 -3.39 12.61 -5.22
N LYS A 56 -3.79 13.30 -6.28
CA LYS A 56 -4.15 14.73 -6.22
C LYS A 56 -5.26 14.99 -5.21
N GLU A 57 -6.25 14.11 -5.18
CA GLU A 57 -7.44 14.22 -4.36
C GLU A 57 -7.10 14.06 -2.88
N PHE A 58 -6.31 13.04 -2.54
CA PHE A 58 -5.85 12.82 -1.16
C PHE A 58 -5.00 14.01 -0.69
N GLN A 59 -4.07 14.49 -1.53
CA GLN A 59 -3.23 15.63 -1.19
C GLN A 59 -4.03 16.93 -1.03
N ALA A 60 -5.08 17.16 -1.83
CA ALA A 60 -5.96 18.32 -1.66
C ALA A 60 -6.74 18.24 -0.34
N LYS A 61 -7.22 17.05 0.05
CA LYS A 61 -7.93 16.80 1.31
C LYS A 61 -7.04 17.03 2.52
N ILE A 62 -5.88 16.37 2.59
CA ILE A 62 -4.99 16.46 3.75
C ILE A 62 -4.41 17.88 3.93
N ARG A 63 -4.28 18.65 2.84
CA ARG A 63 -3.83 20.05 2.86
C ARG A 63 -4.97 21.06 3.02
N ARG A 64 -6.22 20.60 3.19
CA ARG A 64 -7.43 21.43 3.35
C ARG A 64 -7.62 22.47 2.21
N GLN A 65 -7.18 22.15 0.98
CA GLN A 65 -7.30 23.03 -0.20
C GLN A 65 -8.78 23.27 -0.59
N LYS A 66 -9.10 24.44 -1.15
CA LYS A 66 -10.46 24.77 -1.62
C LYS A 66 -10.44 25.06 -3.13
N PRO A 67 -11.41 24.55 -3.92
CA PRO A 67 -12.47 23.62 -3.51
C PRO A 67 -11.93 22.21 -3.20
N GLN A 68 -12.65 21.47 -2.35
CA GLN A 68 -12.32 20.07 -2.05
C GLN A 68 -12.76 19.17 -3.22
N PRO A 69 -12.04 18.07 -3.51
CA PRO A 69 -12.37 17.16 -4.60
C PRO A 69 -13.72 16.48 -4.33
N LYS A 70 -14.57 16.41 -5.37
CA LYS A 70 -15.91 15.80 -5.31
C LYS A 70 -15.88 14.26 -5.39
N GLN A 71 -14.81 13.71 -5.95
CA GLN A 71 -14.62 12.29 -6.23
C GLN A 71 -13.17 11.94 -5.85
N GLU A 72 -12.95 10.73 -5.33
CA GLU A 72 -11.63 10.23 -4.94
C GLU A 72 -11.64 8.70 -5.07
N ILE A 73 -10.56 8.14 -5.64
CA ILE A 73 -10.30 6.71 -5.54
C ILE A 73 -9.60 6.47 -4.19
N PRO A 74 -10.11 5.56 -3.34
CA PRO A 74 -9.44 5.17 -2.10
C PRO A 74 -7.94 4.88 -2.29
N HIS A 75 -7.10 5.50 -1.46
CA HIS A 75 -5.64 5.38 -1.58
C HIS A 75 -5.16 3.93 -1.52
N ASN A 76 -5.76 3.08 -0.69
CA ASN A 76 -5.47 1.65 -0.63
C ASN A 76 -5.67 0.93 -1.98
N LEU A 77 -6.69 1.31 -2.75
CA LEU A 77 -6.91 0.77 -4.08
C LEU A 77 -5.90 1.32 -5.10
N LEU A 78 -5.55 2.61 -5.00
CA LEU A 78 -4.47 3.19 -5.81
C LEU A 78 -3.11 2.54 -5.53
N SER A 79 -2.80 2.27 -4.27
CA SER A 79 -1.64 1.50 -3.83
C SER A 79 -1.61 0.11 -4.46
N ALA A 80 -2.74 -0.60 -4.44
CA ALA A 80 -2.87 -1.92 -5.07
C ALA A 80 -2.74 -1.87 -6.61
N VAL A 81 -3.15 -0.76 -7.24
CA VAL A 81 -2.94 -0.49 -8.68
C VAL A 81 -1.46 -0.37 -9.00
N VAL A 82 -0.66 0.35 -8.21
CA VAL A 82 0.80 0.42 -8.44
C VAL A 82 1.42 -0.97 -8.23
N PHE A 83 1.06 -1.65 -7.14
CA PHE A 83 1.58 -2.97 -6.83
C PHE A 83 1.27 -4.00 -7.94
N TYR A 84 0.13 -3.87 -8.63
CA TYR A 84 -0.23 -4.72 -9.77
C TYR A 84 0.86 -4.78 -10.85
N PHE A 85 1.59 -3.69 -11.09
CA PHE A 85 2.65 -3.67 -12.10
C PHE A 85 3.90 -4.47 -11.72
N LEU A 86 4.00 -4.92 -10.47
CA LEU A 86 5.03 -5.85 -10.04
C LEU A 86 4.69 -7.32 -10.31
N LYS A 87 3.45 -7.65 -10.72
CA LYS A 87 2.97 -9.03 -10.94
C LYS A 87 3.93 -9.88 -11.80
N LYS A 88 4.60 -9.27 -12.78
CA LYS A 88 5.58 -9.96 -13.65
C LYS A 88 6.79 -10.54 -12.90
N HIS A 89 7.10 -10.02 -11.72
CA HIS A 89 8.20 -10.45 -10.84
C HIS A 89 7.79 -11.55 -9.86
N PHE A 90 6.53 -11.98 -9.90
CA PHE A 90 5.94 -13.03 -9.05
C PHE A 90 5.45 -14.23 -9.88
N LYS A 91 6.00 -14.46 -11.08
CA LYS A 91 5.54 -15.55 -11.97
C LYS A 91 5.62 -16.93 -11.31
N ASP A 92 6.65 -17.16 -10.49
CA ASP A 92 6.87 -18.43 -9.81
C ASP A 92 6.11 -18.53 -8.46
N ASN A 93 5.51 -17.42 -8.00
CA ASN A 93 4.69 -17.40 -6.79
C ASN A 93 3.57 -16.34 -6.89
N ILE A 94 2.60 -16.64 -7.75
CA ILE A 94 1.45 -15.77 -7.97
C ILE A 94 0.56 -15.66 -6.73
N GLU A 95 0.53 -16.71 -5.90
CA GLU A 95 -0.24 -16.73 -4.66
C GLU A 95 0.26 -15.65 -3.70
N LEU A 96 1.58 -15.54 -3.50
CA LEU A 96 2.18 -14.50 -2.67
C LEU A 96 1.84 -13.09 -3.16
N PHE A 97 1.88 -12.86 -4.48
CA PHE A 97 1.46 -11.59 -5.06
C PHE A 97 0.00 -11.28 -4.69
N GLU A 98 -0.89 -12.26 -4.76
CA GLU A 98 -2.30 -12.08 -4.42
C GLU A 98 -2.50 -11.80 -2.92
N LYS A 99 -1.74 -12.47 -2.04
CA LYS A 99 -1.75 -12.20 -0.59
C LYS A 99 -1.30 -10.78 -0.26
N ILE A 100 -0.22 -10.30 -0.90
CA ILE A 100 0.28 -8.93 -0.70
C ILE A 100 -0.70 -7.91 -1.27
N GLN A 101 -1.19 -8.13 -2.50
CA GLN A 101 -2.15 -7.22 -3.14
C GLN A 101 -3.43 -7.13 -2.32
N TYR A 102 -3.89 -8.24 -1.74
CA TYR A 102 -5.01 -8.27 -0.83
C TYR A 102 -4.75 -7.44 0.44
N ALA A 103 -3.62 -7.67 1.11
CA ALA A 103 -3.25 -6.92 2.31
C ALA A 103 -3.19 -5.41 2.04
N VAL A 104 -2.60 -5.00 0.90
CA VAL A 104 -2.54 -3.60 0.46
C VAL A 104 -3.92 -3.05 0.09
N ALA A 105 -4.74 -3.77 -0.67
CA ALA A 105 -6.04 -3.28 -1.10
C ALA A 105 -7.05 -3.17 0.06
N TYR A 106 -6.94 -4.02 1.10
CA TYR A 106 -7.96 -4.15 2.15
C TYR A 106 -7.43 -3.90 3.57
N HIS A 107 -6.32 -3.17 3.73
CA HIS A 107 -5.92 -2.66 5.04
C HIS A 107 -6.89 -1.59 5.58
N HIS A 108 -7.71 -0.98 4.71
CA HIS A 108 -8.88 -0.18 5.07
C HIS A 108 -10.12 -0.66 4.31
N ASP A 109 -11.28 -0.74 4.98
CA ASP A 109 -12.52 -1.16 4.34
C ASP A 109 -13.17 0.01 3.57
N ARG A 110 -13.13 -0.03 2.24
CA ARG A 110 -13.83 0.94 1.37
C ARG A 110 -14.39 0.27 0.12
N HIS A 111 -15.41 0.89 -0.47
CA HIS A 111 -16.09 0.46 -1.69
C HIS A 111 -16.04 1.56 -2.75
N ILE A 112 -15.90 1.17 -4.01
CA ILE A 112 -16.11 2.04 -5.18
C ILE A 112 -17.35 1.49 -5.92
N ASN A 113 -18.33 2.35 -6.19
CA ASN A 113 -19.54 2.01 -6.94
C ASN A 113 -19.53 2.59 -8.37
N GLU A 114 -18.37 3.03 -8.85
CA GLU A 114 -18.20 3.68 -10.14
C GLU A 114 -17.58 2.74 -11.18
N ASN A 115 -17.90 2.98 -12.45
CA ASN A 115 -17.26 2.29 -13.56
C ASN A 115 -15.77 2.66 -13.63
N VAL A 116 -14.88 1.67 -13.50
CA VAL A 116 -13.42 1.83 -13.49
C VAL A 116 -12.87 2.60 -14.70
N TYR A 117 -13.53 2.53 -15.86
CA TYR A 117 -13.10 3.27 -17.05
C TYR A 117 -13.36 4.78 -16.93
N LYS A 118 -14.39 5.20 -16.19
CA LYS A 118 -14.62 6.62 -15.88
C LYS A 118 -13.55 7.19 -14.96
N LEU A 119 -12.85 6.32 -14.24
CA LEU A 119 -11.75 6.66 -13.33
C LEU A 119 -10.38 6.73 -14.02
N LYS A 120 -10.27 6.34 -15.31
CA LYS A 120 -9.01 6.34 -16.07
C LYS A 120 -8.24 7.67 -15.98
N PRO A 121 -8.85 8.86 -16.13
CA PRO A 121 -8.11 10.12 -16.03
C PRO A 121 -7.45 10.35 -14.67
N MET A 122 -8.13 9.99 -13.56
CA MET A 122 -7.57 10.09 -12.21
C MET A 122 -6.44 9.08 -12.00
N LEU A 123 -6.60 7.86 -12.53
CA LEU A 123 -5.57 6.83 -12.48
C LEU A 123 -4.30 7.26 -13.24
N GLU A 124 -4.45 7.92 -14.39
CA GLU A 124 -3.31 8.41 -15.19
C GLU A 124 -2.58 9.59 -14.55
N ASP A 125 -3.30 10.53 -13.93
CA ASP A 125 -2.69 11.60 -13.12
C ASP A 125 -1.90 10.99 -11.95
N PHE A 126 -2.52 10.05 -11.22
CA PHE A 126 -1.85 9.36 -10.13
C PHE A 126 -0.62 8.55 -10.59
N ALA A 127 -0.73 7.79 -11.68
CA ALA A 127 0.39 7.05 -12.25
C ALA A 127 1.56 7.98 -12.58
N SER A 128 1.29 9.13 -13.23
CA SER A 128 2.30 10.11 -13.57
C SER A 128 2.96 10.73 -12.32
N ARG A 129 2.21 10.89 -11.23
CA ARG A 129 2.78 11.33 -9.93
C ARG A 129 3.75 10.32 -9.35
N VAL A 130 3.39 9.03 -9.38
CA VAL A 130 4.26 7.95 -8.92
C VAL A 130 5.52 7.89 -9.79
N GLU A 131 5.37 7.89 -11.12
CA GLU A 131 6.49 7.87 -12.07
C GLU A 131 7.47 9.02 -11.83
N ASN A 132 6.97 10.25 -11.65
CA ASN A 132 7.81 11.43 -11.56
C ASN A 132 8.42 11.70 -10.17
N ASN A 133 7.86 11.13 -9.09
CA ASN A 133 8.22 11.55 -7.73
C ASN A 133 8.51 10.39 -6.76
N LEU A 134 8.08 9.17 -7.07
CA LEU A 134 8.21 8.03 -6.15
C LEU A 134 8.95 6.84 -6.77
N LYS A 135 8.99 6.73 -8.10
CA LYS A 135 9.52 5.56 -8.80
C LYS A 135 10.94 5.22 -8.37
N ASP A 136 11.84 6.20 -8.34
CA ASP A 136 13.25 5.95 -8.01
C ASP A 136 13.42 5.46 -6.56
N TRP A 137 12.72 6.09 -5.61
CA TRP A 137 12.71 5.66 -4.22
C TRP A 137 12.08 4.26 -4.04
N ILE A 138 10.99 3.96 -4.75
CA ILE A 138 10.40 2.62 -4.74
C ILE A 138 11.41 1.60 -5.29
N LEU A 139 12.10 1.90 -6.39
CA LEU A 139 13.08 1.00 -7.00
C LEU A 139 14.29 0.76 -6.09
N GLU A 140 14.78 1.78 -5.38
CA GLU A 140 15.82 1.64 -4.35
C GLU A 140 15.39 0.61 -3.28
N LYS A 141 14.16 0.72 -2.75
CA LYS A 141 13.65 -0.23 -1.74
C LYS A 141 13.36 -1.63 -2.31
N LEU A 142 13.32 -1.77 -3.63
CA LEU A 142 13.03 -3.03 -4.32
C LEU A 142 14.30 -3.77 -4.77
N GLU A 143 15.47 -3.14 -4.68
CA GLU A 143 16.76 -3.68 -5.13
C GLU A 143 17.10 -5.01 -4.44
N ASP A 144 16.89 -5.09 -3.12
CA ASP A 144 17.13 -6.29 -2.30
C ASP A 144 16.28 -7.50 -2.73
N PHE A 145 15.19 -7.27 -3.47
CA PHE A 145 14.33 -8.32 -4.00
C PHE A 145 14.59 -8.64 -5.48
N GLY A 146 15.64 -8.07 -6.06
CA GLY A 146 16.00 -8.22 -7.48
C GLY A 146 15.03 -7.52 -8.44
N ILE A 147 14.23 -6.57 -7.95
CA ILE A 147 13.24 -5.85 -8.76
C ILE A 147 13.81 -4.48 -9.13
N THR A 148 14.33 -4.36 -10.36
CA THR A 148 15.00 -3.15 -10.87
C THR A 148 14.14 -2.29 -11.78
N GLN A 149 12.89 -2.70 -12.03
CA GLN A 149 11.98 -2.02 -12.95
C GLN A 149 10.53 -2.01 -12.45
N LEU A 150 9.91 -0.84 -12.56
CA LEU A 150 8.50 -0.57 -12.30
C LEU A 150 7.92 0.18 -13.50
N ASP A 151 7.22 -0.55 -14.37
CA ASP A 151 6.67 -0.02 -15.61
C ASP A 151 5.16 0.09 -15.51
N ILE A 152 4.69 1.31 -15.23
CA ILE A 152 3.26 1.60 -15.09
C ILE A 152 2.67 1.82 -16.49
N ASN A 153 2.15 0.75 -17.08
CA ASN A 153 1.45 0.85 -18.36
C ASN A 153 0.06 1.49 -18.14
N LYS A 154 -0.10 2.74 -18.60
CA LYS A 154 -1.33 3.54 -18.45
C LYS A 154 -2.58 2.88 -19.03
N GLU A 155 -2.46 2.10 -20.10
CA GLU A 155 -3.58 1.35 -20.69
C GLU A 155 -4.08 0.21 -19.79
N LYS A 156 -3.22 -0.31 -18.91
CA LYS A 156 -3.58 -1.37 -17.96
C LYS A 156 -4.10 -0.85 -16.62
N LEU A 157 -4.16 0.48 -16.40
CA LEU A 157 -4.62 1.05 -15.13
C LEU A 157 -6.05 0.63 -14.75
N PRO A 158 -7.06 0.65 -15.66
CA PRO A 158 -8.39 0.16 -15.31
C PRO A 158 -8.40 -1.33 -14.95
N ILE A 159 -7.58 -2.14 -15.63
CA ILE A 159 -7.45 -3.58 -15.36
C ILE A 159 -6.82 -3.81 -13.98
N ALA A 160 -5.78 -3.04 -13.64
CA ALA A 160 -5.15 -3.08 -12.33
C ALA A 160 -6.13 -2.73 -11.21
N LEU A 161 -6.99 -1.72 -11.43
CA LEU A 161 -8.02 -1.35 -10.46
C LEU A 161 -9.09 -2.44 -10.32
N SER A 162 -9.55 -3.02 -11.44
CA SER A 162 -10.45 -4.17 -11.41
C SER A 162 -9.86 -5.35 -10.64
N SER A 163 -8.58 -5.67 -10.88
CA SER A 163 -7.86 -6.73 -10.15
C SER A 163 -7.84 -6.48 -8.64
N ALA A 164 -7.67 -5.24 -8.19
CA ALA A 164 -7.73 -4.90 -6.77
C ALA A 164 -9.14 -5.04 -6.17
N LEU A 165 -10.17 -4.68 -6.94
CA LEU A 165 -11.59 -4.78 -6.54
C LEU A 165 -12.12 -6.23 -6.56
N GLU A 166 -11.57 -7.09 -7.42
CA GLU A 166 -12.04 -8.45 -7.64
C GLU A 166 -12.00 -9.32 -6.38
N PHE A 167 -11.07 -9.06 -5.44
CA PHE A 167 -11.02 -9.81 -4.20
C PHE A 167 -12.33 -9.73 -3.42
N LYS A 168 -13.09 -8.63 -3.42
CA LYS A 168 -14.41 -8.60 -2.76
C LYS A 168 -15.52 -9.28 -3.56
N ASN A 169 -15.38 -9.32 -4.89
CA ASN A 169 -16.42 -9.82 -5.80
C ASN A 169 -16.33 -11.34 -6.04
N GLN A 170 -15.16 -11.96 -5.81
CA GLN A 170 -14.95 -13.41 -5.98
C GLN A 170 -15.08 -14.13 -4.63
N GLY A 171 -16.32 -14.48 -4.28
CA GLY A 171 -16.70 -14.99 -2.96
C GLY A 171 -15.96 -16.25 -2.45
N ILE A 172 -15.30 -17.05 -3.29
CA ILE A 172 -14.50 -18.22 -2.85
C ILE A 172 -13.06 -17.82 -2.54
N LYS A 173 -12.35 -17.22 -3.52
CA LYS A 173 -10.96 -16.79 -3.37
C LYS A 173 -10.76 -15.77 -2.23
N TYR A 174 -11.73 -14.88 -2.05
CA TYR A 174 -11.77 -13.97 -0.90
C TYR A 174 -11.78 -14.73 0.44
N LYS A 175 -12.65 -15.75 0.54
CA LYS A 175 -12.81 -16.55 1.77
C LYS A 175 -11.57 -17.38 2.04
N ASP A 176 -10.88 -17.83 1.00
CA ASP A 176 -9.62 -18.57 1.13
C ASP A 176 -8.52 -17.65 1.67
N LEU A 177 -8.36 -16.45 1.10
CA LEU A 177 -7.42 -15.44 1.61
C LEU A 177 -7.73 -15.00 3.04
N LEU A 178 -9.01 -14.89 3.41
CA LEU A 178 -9.42 -14.57 4.78
C LEU A 178 -9.06 -15.66 5.80
N LYS A 179 -8.87 -16.90 5.36
CA LYS A 179 -8.54 -18.06 6.21
C LYS A 179 -7.08 -18.46 6.11
N ASP A 180 -6.37 -17.99 5.08
CA ASP A 180 -4.96 -18.26 4.86
C ASP A 180 -4.11 -17.60 5.95
N LYS A 181 -3.33 -18.42 6.66
CA LYS A 181 -2.53 -17.97 7.80
C LYS A 181 -1.50 -16.92 7.40
N GLN A 182 -0.86 -17.09 6.25
CA GLN A 182 0.16 -16.16 5.75
C GLN A 182 -0.48 -14.80 5.43
N THR A 183 -1.64 -14.79 4.78
CA THR A 183 -2.41 -13.56 4.49
C THR A 183 -2.83 -12.82 5.76
N ILE A 184 -3.37 -13.54 6.74
CA ILE A 184 -3.75 -12.98 8.04
C ILE A 184 -2.52 -12.35 8.72
N LEU A 185 -1.39 -13.05 8.69
CA LEU A 185 -0.14 -12.58 9.28
C LEU A 185 0.40 -11.33 8.58
N ILE A 186 0.47 -11.33 7.25
CA ILE A 186 0.92 -10.16 6.46
C ILE A 186 0.08 -8.94 6.79
N LYS A 187 -1.26 -9.08 6.77
CA LYS A 187 -2.18 -7.99 7.05
C LYS A 187 -2.12 -7.52 8.51
N GLY A 188 -2.01 -8.46 9.45
CA GLY A 188 -1.92 -8.15 10.88
C GLY A 188 -0.64 -7.40 11.23
N LEU A 189 0.50 -7.82 10.68
CA LEU A 189 1.78 -7.14 10.87
C LEU A 189 1.78 -5.77 10.20
N LEU A 190 1.24 -5.63 8.98
CA LEU A 190 1.06 -4.32 8.34
C LEU A 190 0.26 -3.36 9.24
N HIS A 191 -0.85 -3.82 9.82
CA HIS A 191 -1.66 -3.02 10.73
C HIS A 191 -0.91 -2.62 12.01
N LYS A 192 -0.16 -3.55 12.62
CA LYS A 192 0.66 -3.27 13.79
C LYS A 192 1.73 -2.21 13.50
N LEU A 193 2.40 -2.33 12.37
CA LEU A 193 3.47 -1.42 11.93
C LEU A 193 2.92 -0.04 11.57
N ASP A 194 1.81 0.05 10.81
CA ASP A 194 1.17 1.33 10.48
C ASP A 194 0.71 2.06 11.75
N HIS A 195 0.14 1.34 12.71
CA HIS A 195 -0.25 1.92 13.99
C HIS A 195 0.96 2.47 14.74
N ALA A 196 2.04 1.70 14.90
CA ALA A 196 3.25 2.12 15.59
C ALA A 196 3.89 3.37 14.97
N ALA A 197 4.05 3.38 13.64
CA ALA A 197 4.63 4.52 12.93
C ALA A 197 3.71 5.76 12.95
N SER A 198 2.38 5.56 12.98
CA SER A 198 1.42 6.65 13.12
C SER A 198 1.43 7.28 14.51
N ALA A 199 1.64 6.47 15.55
CA ALA A 199 1.73 6.91 16.94
C ALA A 199 3.13 7.44 17.32
N ASP A 200 4.10 7.35 16.41
CA ASP A 200 5.51 7.67 16.64
C ASP A 200 6.12 6.89 17.83
N VAL A 201 5.75 5.61 17.92
CA VAL A 201 6.24 4.68 18.95
C VAL A 201 6.94 3.49 18.32
N GLU A 202 7.84 2.88 19.08
CA GLU A 202 8.47 1.61 18.71
C GLU A 202 7.44 0.47 18.79
N VAL A 203 7.41 -0.39 17.77
CA VAL A 203 6.35 -1.42 17.56
C VAL A 203 6.16 -2.43 18.69
N GLU A 204 7.14 -2.59 19.60
CA GLU A 204 7.06 -3.45 20.79
C GLU A 204 7.11 -2.71 22.13
N LYS A 205 7.18 -1.37 22.12
CA LYS A 205 7.18 -0.54 23.34
C LYS A 205 5.95 0.35 23.41
N GLY A 206 4.77 -0.20 23.11
CA GLY A 206 3.52 0.54 23.26
C GLY A 206 3.44 1.23 24.63
N LEU A 207 2.81 2.41 24.67
CA LEU A 207 2.61 3.20 25.89
C LEU A 207 2.01 2.32 27.00
N ILE A 208 2.87 1.81 27.88
CA ILE A 208 2.49 1.38 29.21
C ILE A 208 2.67 2.64 30.05
N GLU A 209 1.64 3.48 30.08
CA GLU A 209 1.48 4.43 31.17
C GLU A 209 0.63 3.72 32.22
N ASP A 210 1.26 3.40 33.36
CA ASP A 210 0.60 2.94 34.59
C ASP A 210 -0.32 4.02 35.16
#